data_AF-A0A7C3XG12-F1
#
_entry.id   AF-A0A7C3XG12-F1
#
_cell.length_a   1.000
_cell.length_b   1.000
_cell.length_c   1.000
_cell.angle_alpha   90.00
_cell.angle_beta   90.00
_cell.angle_gamma   90.00
#
_symmetry.space_group_name_H-M   'P 1'
#
loop_
_entity.id
_entity.type
_entity.pdbx_description
1 polymer ?
#
loop_
_entity_poly.entity_id
_entity_poly.type
_entity_poly.pdbx_seq_one_letter_code
_entity_poly.pdbx_strand_id
1 'polypeptide(L)' 'MAGIKTIAVSESVWERLKDIMRHERAKSMNEVVAKLLEETGRIPPSRFGVHKNLKLTQEEHEEITRNLH' A
#
# COMPACT_ATOMS: atom_id res chain seq x y z
N MET A 1 10.89 -21.75 -0.70
CA MET A 1 10.76 -21.81 -2.16
C MET A 1 9.43 -21.18 -2.54
N ALA A 2 9.40 -20.14 -3.37
CA ALA A 2 8.14 -19.57 -3.85
C ALA A 2 7.54 -20.53 -4.90
N GLY A 3 6.44 -21.19 -4.58
CA GLY A 3 5.75 -22.09 -5.51
C GLY A 3 5.11 -21.30 -6.66
N ILE A 4 5.04 -21.91 -7.85
CA ILE A 4 4.31 -21.36 -8.99
C ILE A 4 2.81 -21.40 -8.64
N LYS A 5 2.18 -20.23 -8.59
CA LYS A 5 0.73 -20.09 -8.36
C LYS A 5 0.09 -19.50 -9.60
N THR A 6 -0.88 -20.23 -10.16
CA THR A 6 -1.69 -19.73 -11.26
C THR A 6 -2.93 -19.05 -10.70
N ILE A 7 -3.25 -17.87 -11.22
CA ILE A 7 -4.42 -17.09 -10.80
C ILE A 7 -5.26 -16.84 -12.05
N ALA A 8 -6.55 -17.17 -11.97
CA ALA A 8 -7.51 -16.78 -12.99
C ALA A 8 -7.96 -15.34 -12.72
N VAL A 9 -7.94 -14.50 -13.76
CA VAL A 9 -8.38 -13.10 -13.68
C VAL A 9 -9.41 -12.84 -14.78
N SER A 10 -10.26 -11.83 -14.56
CA SER A 10 -11.17 -11.37 -15.61
C SER A 10 -10.41 -10.68 -16.73
N GLU A 11 -10.98 -10.66 -17.94
CA GLU A 11 -10.39 -10.01 -19.11
C GLU A 11 -10.11 -8.53 -18.87
N SER A 12 -11.01 -7.81 -18.19
CA SER A 12 -10.80 -6.40 -17.83
C SER A 12 -9.57 -6.18 -16.95
N VAL A 13 -9.26 -7.12 -16.06
CA VAL A 13 -8.07 -7.06 -15.20
C VAL A 13 -6.83 -7.41 -16.01
N TRP A 14 -6.94 -8.37 -16.92
CA TRP A 14 -5.85 -8.74 -17.83
C TRP A 14 -5.40 -7.58 -18.72
N GLU A 15 -6.33 -6.83 -19.32
CA GLU A 15 -6.00 -5.64 -20.12
C GLU A 15 -5.25 -4.59 -19.29
N ARG A 16 -5.74 -4.29 -18.08
CA ARG A 16 -5.07 -3.34 -17.18
C ARG A 16 -3.67 -3.77 -16.81
N LEU A 17 -3.46 -5.07 -16.55
CA LEU A 17 -2.13 -5.60 -16.24
C LEU A 17 -1.17 -5.46 -17.43
N LYS A 18 -1.64 -5.66 -18.67
CA LYS A 18 -0.84 -5.43 -19.88
C LYS A 18 -0.46 -3.96 -20.05
N ASP A 19 -1.38 -3.04 -19.75
CA ASP A 19 -1.10 -1.61 -19.81
C ASP A 19 -0.02 -1.23 -18.80
N ILE A 20 -0.14 -1.70 -17.55
CA ILE A 20 0.88 -1.48 -16.50
C ILE A 20 2.24 -2.04 -16.96
N MET A 21 2.27 -3.25 -17.52
CA MET A 21 3.49 -3.86 -18.04
C MET A 21 4.20 -2.97 -19.08
N ARG A 22 3.42 -2.35 -19.99
CA ARG A 22 3.95 -1.44 -21.02
C ARG A 22 4.47 -0.14 -20.42
N HIS A 23 3.73 0.45 -19.49
CA HIS A 23 4.12 1.70 -18.83
C HIS A 23 5.38 1.56 -18.01
N GLU A 24 5.52 0.45 -17.28
CA GLU A 24 6.65 0.21 -16.38
C GLU A 24 7.85 -0.47 -17.05
N ARG A 25 7.73 -0.81 -18.35
CA ARG A 25 8.73 -1.57 -19.11
C ARG A 25 9.15 -2.88 -18.41
N ALA A 26 8.20 -3.53 -17.73
CA ALA A 26 8.44 -4.79 -17.05
C ALA A 26 8.71 -5.89 -18.09
N LYS A 27 9.61 -6.83 -17.75
CA LYS A 27 10.02 -7.91 -18.65
C LYS A 27 9.01 -9.04 -18.70
N SER A 28 8.16 -9.16 -17.68
CA SER A 28 7.13 -10.21 -17.61
C SER A 28 5.93 -9.81 -16.77
N MET A 29 4.80 -10.48 -17.00
CA MET A 29 3.60 -10.30 -16.19
C MET A 29 3.82 -10.66 -14.72
N ASN A 30 4.65 -11.66 -14.44
CA ASN A 30 4.99 -12.07 -13.08
C ASN A 30 5.71 -10.96 -12.32
N GLU A 31 6.56 -10.19 -13.01
CA GLU A 31 7.28 -9.05 -12.43
C GLU A 31 6.31 -7.92 -12.06
N VAL A 32 5.32 -7.64 -12.92
CA VAL A 32 4.26 -6.67 -12.63
C VAL A 32 3.46 -7.10 -11.40
N VAL A 33 3.03 -8.37 -11.36
CA VAL A 33 2.27 -8.91 -10.21
C VAL A 33 3.10 -8.89 -8.94
N ALA A 34 4.39 -9.28 -9.00
CA ALA A 34 5.28 -9.23 -7.85
C ALA A 34 5.44 -7.81 -7.31
N LYS A 35 5.62 -6.82 -8.19
CA LYS A 35 5.72 -5.41 -7.79
C LYS A 35 4.44 -4.89 -7.18
N LEU A 36 3.27 -5.20 -7.75
CA LEU A 36 1.96 -4.84 -7.17
C LEU A 36 1.76 -5.48 -5.79
N LEU A 37 2.20 -6.73 -5.62
CA LEU A 37 2.18 -7.42 -4.32
C LEU A 37 3.17 -6.80 -3.31
N GLU A 38 4.35 -6.37 -3.76
CA GLU A 38 5.29 -5.64 -2.92
C GLU A 38 4.75 -4.26 -2.52
N GLU A 39 4.12 -3.53 -3.43
CA GLU A 39 3.51 -2.22 -3.16
C GLU A 39 2.35 -2.34 -2.18
N THR A 40 1.46 -3.31 -2.39
CA THR A 40 0.36 -3.60 -1.46
C THR A 40 0.86 -4.19 -0.14
N GLY A 41 1.92 -4.99 -0.15
CA GLY A 41 2.55 -5.57 1.04
C GLY A 41 3.39 -4.57 1.84
N ARG A 42 3.89 -3.49 1.21
CA ARG A 42 4.54 -2.34 1.86
C ARG A 42 3.55 -1.35 2.47
N ILE A 43 2.25 -1.50 2.21
CA ILE A 43 1.23 -0.81 3.01
C ILE A 43 1.18 -1.56 4.36
N PRO A 44 1.62 -0.94 5.48
CA PRO A 44 1.45 -1.58 6.78
C PRO A 44 -0.04 -1.87 6.99
N PRO A 45 -0.43 -3.07 7.48
CA PRO A 45 -1.83 -3.48 7.65
C PRO A 45 -2.57 -2.71 8.75
N SER A 46 -2.10 -1.53 9.17
CA SER A 46 -2.80 -0.67 10.10
C SER A 46 -3.00 0.73 9.54
N ARG A 47 -4.23 1.00 9.10
CA ARG A 47 -4.80 2.36 9.05
C ARG A 47 -5.53 2.72 10.35
N PHE A 48 -5.30 1.98 11.43
CA PHE A 48 -5.70 2.39 12.77
C PHE A 48 -4.48 3.04 13.47
N GLY A 49 -4.49 4.37 13.58
CA GLY A 49 -3.46 5.12 14.31
C GLY A 49 -2.29 5.69 13.48
N VAL A 50 -2.49 6.01 12.18
CA VAL A 50 -1.52 6.80 11.39
C VAL A 50 -1.61 8.28 11.81
N HIS A 51 -1.19 8.54 13.05
CA HIS A 51 -0.63 9.82 13.50
C HIS A 51 0.58 9.48 14.35
N LYS A 52 1.64 8.94 13.73
CA LYS A 52 2.94 8.80 14.38
C LYS A 52 3.92 9.75 13.70
N ASN A 53 3.87 11.00 14.17
CA ASN A 53 4.96 11.97 14.33
C ASN A 53 4.46 13.42 14.39
N LEU A 54 3.35 13.68 15.08
CA LEU A 54 3.15 14.99 15.68
C LEU A 54 3.86 14.96 17.05
N LYS A 55 5.08 15.49 17.09
CA LYS A 55 5.69 15.90 18.37
C LYS A 55 4.94 17.14 18.82
N LEU A 56 3.81 16.94 19.50
CA LEU A 56 3.14 18.04 20.17
C LEU A 56 4.05 18.52 21.30
N THR A 57 4.28 19.83 21.39
CA THR A 57 4.97 20.40 22.55
C THR A 57 4.09 20.24 23.80
N GLN A 58 4.67 20.36 24.99
CA GLN A 58 3.91 20.25 26.24
C GLN A 58 2.75 21.26 26.28
N GLU A 59 2.95 22.44 25.69
CA GLU A 59 1.95 23.50 25.59
C GLU A 59 0.71 23.07 24.77
N GLU A 60 0.92 22.41 23.64
CA GLU A 60 -0.18 21.88 22.80
C GLU A 60 -0.95 20.75 23.49
N HIS A 61 -0.27 19.93 24.30
CA HIS A 61 -0.94 18.88 25.09
C HIS A 61 -1.84 19.47 26.17
N GLU A 62 -1.39 20.52 26.86
CA GLU A 62 -2.16 21.19 27.90
C GLU A 62 -3.37 21.93 27.32
N GLU A 63 -3.29 22.47 26.10
CA GLU A 63 -4.40 23.14 25.42
C GLU A 63 -5.53 22.16 25.05
N ILE A 64 -5.17 20.98 24.52
CA ILE A 64 -6.15 19.93 24.20
C ILE A 64 -6.88 19.46 25.46
N THR A 65 -6.16 19.36 26.58
CA THR A 65 -6.68 18.78 27.82
C THR A 65 -7.51 19.77 28.65
N ARG A 66 -7.40 21.08 28.41
CA ARG A 66 -8.21 22.11 29.09
C ARG A 66 -9.68 22.12 28.72
N ASN A 67 -10.05 21.65 27.53
CA ASN A 67 -11.46 21.66 27.08
C ASN A 67 -12.22 20.38 27.46
N LEU A 68 -11.64 19.50 28.27
CA LEU A 68 -12.27 18.25 28.71
C LEU A 68 -12.96 18.36 30.09
N HIS A 69 -13.13 19.57 30.62
CA HIS A 69 -13.70 19.82 31.95
C HIS A 69 -14.95 20.71 31.90
#